data_AF-A0A8B5WPC7-F1
#
_entry.id   AF-A0A8B5WPC7-F1
#
_cell.length_a   1.000
_cell.length_b   1.000
_cell.length_c   1.000
_cell.angle_alpha   90.00
_cell.angle_beta   90.00
_cell.angle_gamma   90.00
#
_symmetry.space_group_name_H-M   'P 1'
#
loop_
_entity.id
_entity.type
_entity.pdbx_description
1 polymer ?
#
loop_
_entity_poly.entity_id
_entity_poly.type
_entity_poly.pdbx_seq_one_letter_code
_entity_poly.pdbx_strand_id
1 'polypeptide(L)'
;MSTYDYDSKHQELSGTGGAERTWTPVLASQSRVGRRSADGVYSTVELSHLIEYERLKSRRNGEPNAMLVCHLNGSAGKRRVVRNVVETLTSHVRDTDHVGWLNDAEIGVLLSGTSAEAAAVLKAKLEFSIPSSSIELRVEEL
;
A
#
# COMPACT_ATOMS: atom_id res chain seq x y z
N MET A 1 -7.64 33.27 20.19
CA MET A 1 -8.42 33.23 18.94
C MET A 1 -7.50 33.68 17.82
N SER A 2 -7.07 32.76 16.97
CA SER A 2 -6.21 33.02 15.82
C SER A 2 -6.75 32.14 14.69
N THR A 3 -7.35 32.79 13.70
CA THR A 3 -7.93 32.20 12.50
C THR A 3 -6.81 32.01 11.48
N TYR A 4 -6.50 30.76 11.13
CA TYR A 4 -5.62 30.45 10.01
C TYR A 4 -6.46 30.49 8.72
N ASP A 5 -6.21 31.53 7.90
CA ASP A 5 -6.59 31.60 6.49
C ASP A 5 -5.79 30.54 5.73
N TYR A 6 -6.48 29.50 5.25
CA TYR A 6 -5.93 28.53 4.31
C TYR A 6 -6.37 28.97 2.91
N ASP A 7 -5.47 29.66 2.22
CA ASP A 7 -5.65 30.21 0.90
C ASP A 7 -6.01 29.09 -0.10
N SER A 8 -7.17 29.27 -0.73
CA SER A 8 -7.78 28.36 -1.69
C SER A 8 -7.05 28.45 -3.02
N LYS A 9 -6.32 27.39 -3.38
CA LYS A 9 -5.95 27.12 -4.78
C LYS A 9 -6.49 25.77 -5.21
N HIS A 10 -7.81 25.73 -5.42
CA HIS A 10 -8.41 24.80 -6.36
C HIS A 10 -7.93 25.19 -7.76
N GLN A 11 -6.88 24.53 -8.23
CA GLN A 11 -6.51 24.57 -9.63
C GLN A 11 -7.39 23.54 -10.36
N GLU A 12 -8.37 24.04 -11.10
CA GLU A 12 -9.19 23.29 -12.03
C GLU A 12 -8.30 22.52 -13.02
N LEU A 13 -8.37 21.19 -13.00
CA LEU A 13 -7.86 20.34 -14.07
C LEU A 13 -9.01 19.98 -15.01
N SER A 14 -9.48 20.98 -15.74
CA SER A 14 -10.25 20.81 -16.97
C SER A 14 -9.27 20.52 -18.12
N GLY A 15 -8.83 19.26 -18.19
CA GLY A 15 -8.05 18.72 -19.31
C GLY A 15 -8.90 17.77 -20.14
N THR A 16 -9.46 18.28 -21.23
CA THR A 16 -10.15 17.55 -22.29
C THR A 16 -9.17 16.64 -23.06
N GLY A 17 -9.55 15.38 -23.30
CA GLY A 17 -8.92 14.51 -24.30
C GLY A 17 -7.83 13.56 -23.79
N GLY A 18 -8.19 12.59 -22.95
CA GLY A 18 -7.31 11.48 -22.58
C GLY A 18 -7.83 10.17 -23.16
N ALA A 19 -7.07 9.55 -24.07
CA ALA A 19 -7.30 8.16 -24.46
C ALA A 19 -7.56 7.30 -23.21
N GLU A 20 -8.56 6.42 -23.25
CA GLU A 20 -8.81 5.40 -22.23
C GLU A 20 -7.48 4.69 -21.95
N ARG A 21 -6.81 5.11 -20.88
CA ARG A 21 -5.63 4.40 -20.39
C ARG A 21 -6.19 3.15 -19.78
N THR A 22 -6.22 2.09 -20.58
CA THR A 22 -6.52 0.74 -20.12
C THR A 22 -5.51 0.45 -19.02
N TRP A 23 -5.94 0.58 -17.77
CA TRP A 23 -5.08 0.29 -16.63
C TRP A 23 -4.68 -1.17 -16.77
N THR A 24 -3.41 -1.40 -17.04
CA THR A 24 -2.85 -2.73 -17.15
C THR A 24 -2.14 -2.96 -15.83
N PRO A 25 -2.56 -3.96 -15.02
CA PRO A 25 -1.83 -4.28 -13.80
C PRO A 25 -0.39 -4.56 -14.18
N VAL A 26 0.55 -3.84 -13.56
CA VAL A 26 1.97 -4.17 -13.72
C VAL A 26 2.15 -5.52 -13.05
N LEU A 27 2.16 -6.58 -13.84
CA LEU A 27 2.43 -7.93 -13.36
C LEU A 27 3.76 -7.90 -12.59
N ALA A 28 3.82 -8.56 -11.44
CA ALA A 28 5.02 -8.65 -10.61
C ALA A 28 6.28 -9.04 -11.43
N SER A 29 6.11 -9.86 -12.47
CA SER A 29 7.17 -10.28 -13.40
C SER A 29 7.68 -9.16 -14.34
N GLN A 30 6.87 -8.14 -14.64
CA GLN A 30 7.27 -6.96 -15.43
C GLN A 30 7.90 -5.85 -14.57
N SER A 31 7.83 -5.98 -13.24
CA SER A 31 8.38 -4.98 -12.29
C SER A 31 9.91 -4.89 -12.29
N ARG A 32 10.63 -5.81 -12.95
CA ARG A 32 12.08 -5.69 -13.16
C ARG A 32 12.44 -4.63 -14.20
N VAL A 33 11.51 -4.22 -15.07
CA VAL A 33 11.77 -3.30 -16.20
C VAL A 33 11.03 -1.96 -16.04
N GLY A 34 9.93 -1.93 -15.28
CA GLY A 34 9.16 -0.71 -15.00
C GLY A 34 9.55 -0.09 -13.67
N ARG A 35 9.96 1.18 -13.69
CA ARG A 35 10.24 1.99 -12.51
C ARG A 35 9.07 1.90 -11.52
N ARG A 36 9.26 1.15 -10.45
CA ARG A 36 8.52 1.33 -9.22
C ARG A 36 8.49 2.83 -8.88
N SER A 37 7.31 3.42 -8.72
CA SER A 37 7.16 4.72 -8.05
C SER A 37 7.88 4.64 -6.70
N ALA A 38 8.68 5.66 -6.37
CA ALA A 38 9.52 5.80 -5.16
C ALA A 38 9.66 4.52 -4.31
N ASP A 39 10.73 3.76 -4.52
CA ASP A 39 11.13 2.61 -3.69
C ASP A 39 10.24 1.35 -3.74
N GLY A 40 9.27 1.25 -4.65
CA GLY A 40 8.40 0.07 -4.72
C GLY A 40 7.09 0.19 -3.98
N VAL A 41 6.67 1.42 -3.71
CA VAL A 41 5.43 1.72 -3.02
C VAL A 41 4.42 2.31 -4.00
N TYR A 42 3.32 1.59 -4.20
CA TYR A 42 2.20 2.05 -5.01
C TYR A 42 1.51 3.26 -4.36
N SER A 43 1.05 4.20 -5.19
CA SER A 43 0.13 5.24 -4.75
C SER A 43 -1.23 4.65 -4.34
N THR A 44 -2.06 5.44 -3.66
CA THR A 44 -3.41 5.02 -3.26
C THR A 44 -4.28 4.53 -4.41
N VAL A 45 -4.21 5.21 -5.56
CA VAL A 45 -4.98 4.83 -6.74
C VAL A 45 -4.43 3.54 -7.36
N GLU A 46 -3.12 3.38 -7.40
CA GLU A 46 -2.51 2.17 -7.96
C GLU A 46 -2.76 0.94 -7.09
N LEU A 47 -2.63 1.08 -5.75
CA LEU A 47 -2.89 -0.02 -4.83
C LEU A 47 -4.37 -0.42 -4.83
N SER A 48 -5.30 0.54 -4.88
CA SER A 48 -6.73 0.22 -4.91
C SER A 48 -7.13 -0.59 -6.14
N HIS A 49 -6.59 -0.26 -7.31
CA HIS A 49 -6.79 -1.06 -8.53
C HIS A 49 -6.19 -2.47 -8.41
N LEU A 50 -5.01 -2.61 -7.79
CA LEU A 50 -4.39 -3.92 -7.54
C LEU A 50 -5.22 -4.78 -6.57
N ILE A 51 -5.75 -4.18 -5.50
CA ILE A 51 -6.63 -4.88 -4.55
C ILE A 51 -7.87 -5.40 -5.28
N GLU A 52 -8.53 -4.57 -6.09
CA GLU A 52 -9.73 -5.00 -6.83
C GLU A 52 -9.41 -6.11 -7.84
N TYR A 53 -8.28 -5.99 -8.55
CA TYR A 53 -7.82 -7.02 -9.46
C TYR A 53 -7.58 -8.36 -8.76
N GLU A 54 -6.85 -8.37 -7.64
CA GLU A 54 -6.56 -9.60 -6.88
C GLU A 54 -7.82 -10.17 -6.22
N ARG A 55 -8.78 -9.34 -5.79
CA ARG A 55 -10.10 -9.80 -5.32
C ARG A 55 -10.88 -10.53 -6.41
N LEU A 56 -10.96 -9.96 -7.61
CA LEU A 56 -11.63 -10.60 -8.75
C LEU A 56 -10.94 -11.92 -9.14
N LYS A 57 -9.61 -11.94 -9.13
CA LYS A 57 -8.82 -13.15 -9.40
C LYS A 57 -9.04 -14.23 -8.34
N SER A 58 -9.04 -13.87 -7.06
CA SER A 58 -9.35 -14.77 -5.93
C SER A 58 -10.73 -15.38 -6.08
N ARG A 59 -11.76 -14.58 -6.36
CA ARG A 59 -13.14 -15.07 -6.59
C ARG A 59 -13.23 -16.11 -7.71
N ARG A 60 -12.40 -15.96 -8.76
CA ARG A 60 -12.37 -16.90 -9.89
C ARG A 60 -11.61 -18.18 -9.57
N ASN A 61 -10.51 -18.08 -8.84
CA ASN A 61 -9.57 -19.19 -8.63
C ASN A 61 -9.77 -19.92 -7.28
N GLY A 62 -10.50 -19.31 -6.35
CA GLY A 62 -10.66 -19.80 -4.97
C GLY A 62 -9.41 -19.63 -4.10
N GLU A 63 -8.39 -18.90 -4.56
CA GLU A 63 -7.17 -18.65 -3.80
C GLU A 63 -7.41 -17.56 -2.76
N PRO A 64 -7.05 -17.77 -1.48
CA PRO A 64 -7.23 -16.73 -0.46
C PRO A 64 -6.24 -15.58 -0.69
N ASN A 65 -6.70 -14.37 -0.41
CA ASN A 65 -5.84 -13.19 -0.35
C ASN A 65 -6.00 -12.53 1.01
N ALA A 66 -4.91 -11.93 1.49
CA ALA A 66 -4.90 -11.17 2.72
C ALA A 66 -4.20 -9.84 2.51
N MET A 67 -4.52 -8.88 3.36
CA MET A 67 -3.88 -7.59 3.42
C MET A 67 -3.35 -7.34 4.83
N LEU A 68 -2.11 -6.91 4.93
CA LEU A 68 -1.59 -6.34 6.16
C LEU A 68 -1.71 -4.82 6.07
N VAL A 69 -2.43 -4.22 7.01
CA VAL A 69 -2.57 -2.76 7.09
C VAL A 69 -1.68 -2.25 8.22
N CYS A 70 -0.83 -1.29 7.86
CA CYS A 70 0.07 -0.59 8.76
C CYS A 70 -0.42 0.84 8.94
N HIS A 71 -1.02 1.12 10.09
CA HIS A 71 -1.38 2.47 10.49
C HIS A 71 -0.16 3.18 11.07
N LEU A 72 0.14 4.37 10.53
CA LEU A 72 1.22 5.22 10.97
C LEU A 72 0.72 6.09 12.12
N ASN A 73 1.23 5.85 13.33
CA ASN A 73 0.85 6.65 14.49
C ASN A 73 1.27 8.12 14.27
N GLY A 74 0.63 9.09 14.93
CA GLY A 74 0.97 10.52 14.76
C GLY A 74 2.45 10.88 15.02
N SER A 75 3.20 10.01 15.71
CA SER A 75 4.67 10.09 15.89
C SER A 75 5.47 9.78 14.62
N ALA A 76 4.90 9.04 13.67
CA ALA A 76 5.49 8.64 12.39
C ALA A 76 5.49 9.77 11.34
N GLY A 77 4.92 10.95 11.62
CA GLY A 77 4.97 12.12 10.72
C GLY A 77 6.39 12.57 10.34
N LYS A 78 7.43 12.03 11.00
CA LYS A 78 8.82 12.17 10.57
C LYS A 78 9.07 11.29 9.35
N ARG A 79 9.38 11.90 8.20
CA ARG A 79 9.78 11.23 6.94
C ARG A 79 10.77 10.07 7.12
N ARG A 80 11.69 10.15 8.09
CA ARG A 80 12.64 9.08 8.42
C ARG A 80 11.96 7.82 8.97
N VAL A 81 10.94 7.97 9.81
CA VAL A 81 10.18 6.84 10.37
C VAL A 81 9.38 6.15 9.27
N VAL A 82 8.65 6.93 8.45
CA VAL A 82 7.91 6.39 7.30
C VAL A 82 8.85 5.61 6.36
N ARG A 83 10.00 6.19 6.03
CA ARG A 83 11.00 5.52 5.18
C ARG A 83 11.48 4.19 5.79
N ASN A 84 11.83 4.18 7.07
CA ASN A 84 12.26 2.95 7.74
C ASN A 84 11.15 1.89 7.76
N VAL A 85 9.89 2.29 7.96
CA VAL A 85 8.73 1.39 7.91
C VAL A 85 8.60 0.79 6.51
N VAL A 86 8.63 1.61 5.46
CA VAL A 86 8.56 1.16 4.06
C VAL A 86 9.71 0.20 3.72
N GLU A 87 10.95 0.56 4.04
CA GLU A 87 12.12 -0.29 3.80
C GLU A 87 11.99 -1.64 4.54
N THR A 88 11.48 -1.62 5.78
CA THR A 88 11.25 -2.85 6.56
C THR A 88 10.13 -3.69 5.96
N LEU A 89 9.01 -3.10 5.54
CA LEU A 89 7.90 -3.82 4.90
C LEU A 89 8.38 -4.48 3.60
N THR A 90 9.02 -3.70 2.73
CA THR A 90 9.50 -4.16 1.42
C THR A 90 10.57 -5.25 1.52
N SER A 91 11.37 -5.29 2.59
CA SER A 91 12.38 -6.34 2.79
C SER A 91 11.81 -7.68 3.31
N HIS A 92 10.58 -7.69 3.81
CA HIS A 92 9.95 -8.88 4.41
C HIS A 92 8.90 -9.55 3.51
N VAL A 93 8.51 -8.89 2.43
CA VAL A 93 7.49 -9.38 1.49
C VAL A 93 8.13 -10.01 0.26
N ARG A 94 7.39 -10.86 -0.44
CA ARG A 94 7.86 -11.54 -1.66
C ARG A 94 7.76 -10.61 -2.86
N ASP A 95 8.43 -10.98 -3.95
CA ASP A 95 8.32 -10.26 -5.23
C ASP A 95 6.88 -10.21 -5.79
N THR A 96 6.04 -11.17 -5.39
CA THR A 96 4.62 -11.28 -5.78
C THR A 96 3.67 -10.45 -4.91
N ASP A 97 4.16 -9.92 -3.81
CA ASP A 97 3.38 -9.10 -2.89
C ASP A 97 3.50 -7.63 -3.29
N HIS A 98 2.53 -6.81 -2.88
CA HIS A 98 2.47 -5.42 -3.28
C HIS A 98 2.37 -4.51 -2.06
N VAL A 99 3.21 -3.49 -1.99
CA VAL A 99 3.21 -2.48 -0.92
C VAL A 99 2.73 -1.16 -1.50
N GLY A 100 1.82 -0.46 -0.83
CA GLY A 100 1.30 0.81 -1.30
C GLY A 100 0.60 1.62 -0.21
N TRP A 101 0.27 2.85 -0.51
CA TRP A 101 -0.53 3.69 0.38
C TRP A 101 -2.01 3.31 0.26
N LEU A 102 -2.71 3.22 1.39
CA LEU A 102 -4.19 3.14 1.43
C LEU A 102 -4.80 4.53 1.61
N ASN A 103 -4.12 5.40 2.34
CA ASN A 103 -4.41 6.82 2.53
C ASN A 103 -3.15 7.50 3.13
N ASP A 104 -3.26 8.75 3.57
CA ASP A 104 -2.14 9.52 4.11
C ASP A 104 -1.52 8.94 5.41
N ALA A 105 -2.26 8.09 6.12
CA ALA A 105 -1.87 7.52 7.41
C ALA A 105 -1.73 5.99 7.40
N GLU A 106 -2.01 5.32 6.28
CA GLU A 106 -2.02 3.86 6.21
C GLU A 106 -1.27 3.34 4.99
N ILE A 107 -0.40 2.36 5.24
CA ILE A 107 0.30 1.58 4.22
C ILE A 107 -0.32 0.19 4.20
N GLY A 108 -0.74 -0.26 3.01
CA GLY A 108 -1.22 -1.61 2.77
C GLY A 108 -0.14 -2.49 2.16
N VAL A 109 -0.09 -3.74 2.61
CA VAL A 109 0.66 -4.82 1.97
C VAL A 109 -0.33 -5.89 1.52
N LEU A 110 -0.52 -6.00 0.21
CA LEU A 110 -1.34 -7.01 -0.43
C LEU A 110 -0.53 -8.30 -0.60
N LEU A 111 -1.01 -9.37 0.04
CA LEU A 111 -0.36 -10.69 0.09
C LEU A 111 -1.14 -11.67 -0.80
N SER A 112 -0.63 -11.87 -2.01
CA SER A 112 -1.28 -12.71 -3.03
C SER A 112 -1.20 -14.19 -2.65
N GLY A 113 -2.31 -14.93 -2.78
CA GLY A 113 -2.37 -16.37 -2.49
C GLY A 113 -2.06 -16.71 -1.03
N THR A 114 -2.30 -15.77 -0.11
CA THR A 114 -1.94 -15.87 1.30
C THR A 114 -3.20 -15.76 2.16
N SER A 115 -3.38 -16.71 3.07
CA SER A 115 -4.48 -16.68 4.04
C SER A 115 -4.24 -15.65 5.16
N ALA A 116 -5.30 -15.22 5.85
CA ALA A 116 -5.19 -14.33 7.00
C ALA A 116 -4.30 -14.92 8.12
N GLU A 117 -4.32 -16.24 8.32
CA GLU A 117 -3.45 -16.91 9.29
C GLU A 117 -1.96 -16.78 8.93
N ALA A 118 -1.60 -17.01 7.67
CA ALA A 118 -0.23 -16.84 7.20
C ALA A 118 0.21 -15.36 7.25
N ALA A 119 -0.70 -14.43 6.96
CA ALA A 119 -0.48 -13.00 7.12
C ALA A 119 -0.23 -12.60 8.59
N ALA A 120 -0.89 -13.25 9.55
CA ALA A 120 -0.65 -13.02 10.98
C ALA A 120 0.77 -13.41 11.42
N VAL A 121 1.38 -14.43 10.79
CA VAL A 121 2.79 -14.79 11.03
C VAL A 121 3.73 -13.68 10.52
N LEU A 122 3.44 -13.10 9.36
CA LEU A 122 4.20 -11.94 8.85
C LEU A 122 4.03 -10.72 9.76
N LYS A 123 2.80 -10.44 10.22
CA LYS A 123 2.52 -9.39 11.20
C LYS A 123 3.42 -9.52 12.43
N ALA A 124 3.47 -10.71 13.05
CA ALA A 124 4.30 -10.94 14.23
C ALA A 124 5.81 -10.67 13.99
N LYS A 125 6.33 -11.02 12.80
CA LYS A 125 7.72 -10.72 12.42
C LYS A 125 7.98 -9.21 12.28
N LEU A 126 7.00 -8.49 11.73
CA LEU A 126 7.09 -7.04 11.54
C LEU A 126 6.94 -6.29 12.87
N GLU A 127 6.09 -6.76 13.78
CA GLU A 127 5.97 -6.22 15.14
C GLU A 127 7.28 -6.32 15.92
N PHE A 128 8.10 -7.35 15.66
CA PHE A 128 9.44 -7.47 16.25
C PHE A 128 10.44 -6.50 15.61
N SER A 129 10.29 -6.20 14.32
CA SER A 129 11.24 -5.40 13.55
C SER A 129 10.97 -3.90 13.62
N ILE A 130 9.71 -3.51 13.84
CA ILE A 130 9.27 -2.12 13.84
C ILE A 130 8.78 -1.76 15.25
N PRO A 131 9.32 -0.69 15.88
CA PRO A 131 8.87 -0.27 17.20
C PRO A 131 7.36 0.02 17.22
N SER A 132 6.62 -0.61 18.15
CA SER A 132 5.16 -0.45 18.29
C SER A 132 4.71 0.98 18.59
N SER A 133 5.63 1.84 19.06
CA SER A 133 5.38 3.27 19.24
C SER A 133 5.22 4.03 17.91
N SER A 134 5.60 3.41 16.78
CA SER A 134 5.60 4.03 15.46
C SER A 134 4.41 3.61 14.61
N ILE A 135 3.93 2.37 14.78
CA ILE A 135 2.88 1.81 13.93
C ILE A 135 1.92 0.90 14.71
N GLU A 136 0.73 0.73 14.16
CA GLU A 136 -0.22 -0.33 14.51
C GLU A 136 -0.43 -1.23 13.28
N LEU A 137 -0.37 -2.54 13.47
CA LEU A 137 -0.54 -3.53 12.40
C LEU A 137 -1.86 -4.29 12.59
N ARG A 138 -2.61 -4.48 11.50
CA ARG A 138 -3.80 -5.34 11.46
C ARG A 138 -3.83 -6.19 10.19
N VAL A 139 -4.46 -7.37 10.26
CA VAL A 139 -4.65 -8.26 9.12
C VAL A 139 -6.11 -8.18 8.68
N GLU A 140 -6.33 -8.07 7.39
CA GLU A 140 -7.65 -8.07 6.74
C GLU A 140 -7.70 -9.20 5.70
N GLU A 141 -8.82 -9.90 5.63
CA GLU A 141 -9.09 -10.88 4.57
C GLU A 141 -9.74 -10.15 3.38
N LEU A 142 -9.37 -10.50 2.15
CA LEU A 142 -9.77 -9.77 0.94
C LEU A 142 -10.81 -10.47 0.08
#